data_AF-A0A537HUQ4-F1
#
_entry.id   AF-A0A537HUQ4-F1
#
_cell.length_a   1.000
_cell.length_b   1.000
_cell.length_c   1.000
_cell.angle_alpha   90.00
_cell.angle_beta   90.00
_cell.angle_gamma   90.00
#
_symmetry.space_group_name_H-M   'P 1'
#
loop_
_entity.id
_entity.type
_entity.pdbx_description
1 polymer ?
#
loop_
_entity_poly.entity_id
_entity_poly.type
_entity_poly.pdbx_seq_one_letter_code
_entity_poly.pdbx_strand_id
1 'polypeptide(L)'
;METPANLIESLIEKAETYGKTTLELSKFKALDASTRIATSLISRITVIIILAIFLMVLSIGVALVLGELLGKSYYGFFIVSLFYLIAGLLFHFFLYKWIKKPVSNSIIKQVLQ
;
A
#
# COMPACT_ATOMS: atom_id res chain seq x y z
N MET A 1 -0.02 58.41 25.50
CA MET A 1 0.61 57.32 26.27
C MET A 1 -0.14 56.06 25.91
N GLU A 2 0.47 55.20 25.09
CA GLU A 2 -0.18 53.96 24.64
C GLU A 2 0.00 52.90 25.73
N THR A 3 -1.11 52.49 26.33
CA THR A 3 -1.16 51.62 27.50
C THR A 3 -0.69 50.21 27.12
N PRO A 4 0.22 49.57 27.88
CA PRO A 4 0.76 48.23 27.58
C PRO A 4 -0.32 47.14 27.46
N ALA A 5 -1.52 47.37 27.99
CA ALA A 5 -2.69 46.51 27.84
C ALA A 5 -3.13 46.33 26.37
N ASN A 6 -3.13 47.40 25.57
CA ASN A 6 -3.58 47.35 24.17
C ASN A 6 -2.62 46.55 23.27
N LEU A 7 -1.33 46.51 23.62
CA LEU A 7 -0.33 45.70 22.91
C LEU A 7 -0.51 44.22 23.20
N ILE A 8 -0.80 43.85 24.45
CA ILE A 8 -1.05 42.46 24.83
C ILE A 8 -2.35 41.95 24.18
N GLU A 9 -3.39 42.78 24.15
CA GLU A 9 -4.67 42.43 23.52
C GLU A 9 -4.53 42.25 22.01
N SER A 10 -3.79 43.13 21.32
CA SER A 10 -3.47 42.99 19.90
C SER A 10 -2.64 41.73 19.58
N LEU A 11 -1.72 41.34 20.47
CA LEU A 11 -0.92 40.12 20.31
C LEU A 11 -1.75 38.86 20.53
N ILE A 12 -2.69 38.87 21.49
CA ILE A 12 -3.63 37.78 21.73
C ILE A 12 -4.58 37.62 20.53
N GLU A 13 -5.10 38.72 19.99
CA GLU A 13 -6.00 38.71 18.82
C GLU A 13 -5.28 38.18 17.56
N LYS A 14 -4.03 38.59 17.34
CA LYS A 14 -3.20 38.01 16.27
C LYS A 14 -2.95 36.52 16.52
N ALA A 15 -2.56 36.12 17.72
CA ALA A 15 -2.31 34.71 18.05
C ALA A 15 -3.57 33.83 17.86
N GLU A 16 -4.76 34.34 18.20
CA GLU A 16 -6.03 33.67 17.95
C GLU A 16 -6.31 33.55 16.45
N THR A 17 -6.08 34.62 15.69
CA THR A 17 -6.27 34.63 14.24
C THR A 17 -5.31 33.64 13.56
N TYR A 18 -4.03 33.67 13.91
CA TYR A 18 -3.03 32.70 13.43
C TYR A 18 -3.35 31.26 13.87
N GLY A 19 -3.84 31.07 15.09
CA GLY A 19 -4.28 29.77 15.60
C GLY A 19 -5.46 29.21 14.79
N LYS A 20 -6.48 30.03 14.51
CA LYS A 20 -7.62 29.65 13.67
C LYS A 20 -7.18 29.31 12.25
N THR A 21 -6.33 30.13 11.63
CA THR A 21 -5.81 29.86 10.28
C THR A 21 -4.96 28.58 10.25
N THR A 22 -4.14 28.34 11.27
CA THR A 22 -3.32 27.13 11.37
C THR A 22 -4.18 25.87 11.54
N LEU A 23 -5.26 25.94 12.31
CA LEU A 23 -6.22 24.85 12.47
C LEU A 23 -6.98 24.55 11.18
N GLU A 24 -7.43 25.59 10.47
CA GLU A 24 -8.07 25.43 9.16
C GLU A 24 -7.12 24.80 8.14
N LEU A 25 -5.89 25.33 8.04
CA LEU A 25 -4.86 24.79 7.16
C LEU A 25 -4.53 23.34 7.51
N SER A 26 -4.48 22.96 8.79
CA SER A 26 -4.25 21.58 9.20
C SER A 26 -5.40 20.65 8.82
N LYS A 27 -6.66 21.12 8.89
CA LYS A 27 -7.83 20.36 8.44
C LYS A 27 -7.79 20.09 6.94
N PHE A 28 -7.50 21.11 6.14
CA PHE A 28 -7.37 20.98 4.69
C PHE A 28 -6.18 20.10 4.30
N LYS A 29 -5.03 20.27 4.95
CA LYS A 29 -3.82 19.47 4.69
C LYS A 29 -3.98 18.01 5.11
N ALA A 30 -4.71 17.74 6.19
CA ALA A 30 -5.07 16.38 6.60
C ALA A 30 -6.01 15.71 5.58
N LEU A 31 -7.03 16.43 5.10
CA LEU A 31 -7.94 15.94 4.06
C LEU A 31 -7.22 15.68 2.74
N ASP A 32 -6.36 16.60 2.30
CA ASP A 32 -5.59 16.47 1.06
C ASP A 32 -4.58 15.31 1.15
N ALA A 33 -3.85 15.20 2.27
CA ALA A 33 -2.94 14.08 2.51
C ALA A 33 -3.67 12.73 2.53
N SER A 34 -4.82 12.66 3.21
CA SER A 34 -5.65 11.44 3.27
C SER A 34 -6.17 11.04 1.89
N THR A 35 -6.65 12.03 1.13
CA THR A 35 -7.14 11.83 -0.23
C THR A 35 -6.02 11.37 -1.16
N ARG A 36 -4.85 12.01 -1.11
CA ARG A 36 -3.70 11.63 -1.93
C ARG A 36 -3.22 10.21 -1.65
N ILE A 37 -3.17 9.82 -0.37
CA ILE A 37 -2.82 8.44 0.03
C ILE A 37 -3.90 7.48 -0.48
N ALA A 38 -5.18 7.75 -0.22
CA ALA A 38 -6.28 6.92 -0.67
C ALA A 38 -6.29 6.74 -2.19
N THR A 39 -6.18 7.82 -2.97
CA THR A 39 -6.13 7.76 -4.44
C THR A 39 -4.93 6.97 -4.92
N SER A 40 -3.74 7.17 -4.35
CA SER A 40 -2.56 6.40 -4.74
C SER A 40 -2.69 4.89 -4.44
N LEU A 41 -3.31 4.55 -3.31
CA LEU A 41 -3.58 3.17 -2.93
C LEU A 41 -4.63 2.54 -3.84
N ILE A 42 -5.72 3.24 -4.12
CA ILE A 42 -6.79 2.77 -5.01
C ILE A 42 -6.20 2.48 -6.40
N SER A 43 -5.47 3.43 -7.00
CA SER A 43 -4.85 3.22 -8.31
C SER A 43 -3.93 1.99 -8.32
N ARG A 44 -3.12 1.80 -7.27
CA ARG A 44 -2.20 0.65 -7.19
C ARG A 44 -2.93 -0.67 -6.97
N ILE A 45 -3.95 -0.68 -6.11
CA ILE A 45 -4.80 -1.84 -5.83
C ILE A 45 -5.56 -2.24 -7.08
N THR A 46 -6.11 -1.30 -7.84
CA THR A 46 -6.81 -1.58 -9.10
C THR A 46 -5.92 -2.36 -10.08
N VAL A 47 -4.67 -1.93 -10.27
CA VAL A 47 -3.72 -2.64 -11.14
C VAL A 47 -3.43 -4.05 -10.61
N ILE A 48 -3.23 -4.20 -9.30
CA ILE A 48 -2.98 -5.51 -8.67
C ILE A 48 -4.17 -6.44 -8.86
N ILE A 49 -5.40 -5.94 -8.67
CA ILE A 49 -6.63 -6.72 -8.83
C ILE A 49 -6.79 -7.18 -10.29
N ILE A 50 -6.58 -6.30 -11.26
CA ILE A 50 -6.66 -6.65 -12.68
C ILE A 50 -5.65 -7.75 -13.02
N LEU A 51 -4.39 -7.60 -12.57
CA LEU A 51 -3.36 -8.62 -12.77
C LEU A 51 -3.72 -9.94 -12.07
N ALA A 52 -4.27 -9.89 -10.86
CA ALA A 52 -4.69 -11.08 -10.13
C ALA A 52 -5.80 -11.83 -10.86
N ILE A 53 -6.82 -11.11 -11.37
CA ILE A 53 -7.91 -11.70 -12.16
C ILE A 53 -7.34 -12.30 -13.46
N PHE A 54 -6.47 -11.58 -14.17
CA PHE A 54 -5.83 -12.09 -15.37
C PHE A 54 -5.06 -13.40 -15.11
N LEU A 55 -4.24 -13.43 -14.07
CA LEU A 55 -3.50 -14.63 -13.67
C LEU A 55 -4.42 -15.77 -13.26
N MET A 56 -5.53 -15.48 -12.57
CA MET A 56 -6.52 -16.48 -12.18
C MET A 56 -7.15 -17.13 -13.41
N VAL A 57 -7.60 -16.33 -14.39
CA VAL A 57 -8.16 -16.84 -15.66
C VAL A 57 -7.11 -17.64 -16.43
N LEU A 58 -5.88 -17.14 -16.52
CA LEU A 58 -4.78 -17.85 -17.17
C LEU A 58 -4.51 -19.21 -16.51
N SER A 59 -4.51 -19.27 -15.18
CA SER A 59 -4.31 -20.50 -14.41
C SER A 59 -5.40 -21.54 -14.70
N ILE A 60 -6.65 -21.09 -14.81
CA ILE A 60 -7.78 -21.95 -15.18
C ILE A 60 -7.60 -22.46 -16.62
N GLY A 61 -7.21 -21.58 -17.55
CA GLY A 61 -6.93 -21.97 -18.94
C GLY A 61 -5.83 -23.03 -19.05
N VAL A 62 -4.71 -22.84 -18.35
CA VAL A 62 -3.61 -23.81 -18.30
C VAL A 62 -4.08 -25.14 -17.68
N ALA A 63 -4.89 -25.09 -16.62
CA ALA A 63 -5.44 -26.30 -16.00
C ALA A 63 -6.38 -27.05 -16.95
N LEU A 64 -7.18 -26.36 -17.76
CA LEU A 64 -8.07 -26.99 -18.74
C LEU A 64 -7.29 -27.62 -19.90
N VAL A 65 -6.30 -26.93 -20.46
CA VAL A 65 -5.45 -27.47 -21.54
C VAL A 65 -4.68 -28.70 -21.06
N LEU A 66 -4.07 -28.64 -19.88
CA LEU A 66 -3.42 -29.80 -19.27
C LEU A 66 -4.44 -30.91 -18.98
N GLY A 67 -5.62 -30.55 -18.48
CA GLY A 67 -6.69 -31.49 -18.20
C GLY A 67 -7.19 -32.25 -19.44
N GLU A 68 -7.28 -31.56 -20.58
CA GLU A 68 -7.67 -32.14 -21.86
C GLU A 68 -6.59 -33.06 -22.44
N LEU A 69 -5.31 -32.65 -22.35
CA LEU A 69 -4.16 -33.49 -22.72
C LEU A 69 -4.08 -34.79 -21.91
N LEU A 70 -4.46 -34.76 -20.63
CA LEU A 70 -4.50 -35.93 -19.75
C LEU A 70 -5.84 -36.68 -19.80
N GLY A 71 -6.79 -36.25 -20.64
CA GLY A 71 -8.09 -36.90 -20.87
C GLY A 71 -9.12 -36.70 -19.75
N LYS A 72 -8.77 -36.04 -18.64
CA LYS A 72 -9.70 -35.63 -17.57
C LYS A 72 -9.27 -34.30 -16.93
N SER A 73 -10.19 -33.33 -16.89
CA SER A 73 -9.93 -31.99 -16.31
C SER A 73 -9.38 -32.00 -14.89
N TYR A 74 -9.75 -32.98 -14.07
CA TYR A 74 -9.28 -33.09 -12.68
C TYR A 74 -7.75 -33.21 -12.57
N TYR A 75 -7.09 -33.87 -13.52
CA TYR A 75 -5.63 -34.01 -13.48
C TYR A 75 -4.90 -32.70 -13.77
N GLY A 76 -5.45 -31.86 -14.65
CA GLY A 76 -4.90 -30.54 -14.95
C GLY A 76 -4.88 -29.64 -13.71
N PHE A 77 -5.97 -29.61 -12.95
CA PHE A 77 -6.01 -28.89 -11.67
C PHE A 77 -5.05 -29.46 -10.63
N PHE A 78 -4.87 -30.77 -10.57
CA PHE A 78 -3.98 -31.42 -9.60
C PHE A 78 -2.50 -31.13 -9.87
N ILE A 79 -2.09 -31.11 -11.15
CA ILE A 79 -0.72 -30.75 -11.54
C ILE A 79 -0.45 -29.27 -11.26
N VAL A 80 -1.38 -28.40 -11.62
CA VAL A 80 -1.26 -26.95 -11.40
C VAL A 80 -1.21 -26.63 -9.89
N SER A 81 -2.03 -27.29 -9.07
CA SER A 81 -2.01 -27.08 -7.61
C SER A 81 -0.71 -27.58 -6.97
N LEU A 82 -0.18 -28.73 -7.41
CA LEU A 82 1.10 -29.24 -6.91
C LEU A 82 2.26 -28.31 -7.32
N PHE A 83 2.22 -27.77 -8.54
CA PHE A 83 3.19 -26.77 -8.97
C PHE A 83 3.13 -25.49 -8.11
N TYR A 84 1.93 -24.97 -7.83
CA TYR A 84 1.78 -23.83 -6.92
C TYR A 84 2.23 -24.12 -5.49
N LEU A 85 2.03 -25.34 -4.99
CA LEU A 85 2.50 -25.75 -3.67
C LEU A 85 4.04 -25.74 -3.58
N ILE A 86 4.71 -26.32 -4.58
CA ILE A 86 6.17 -26.37 -4.67
C ILE A 86 6.74 -24.95 -4.84
N ALA A 87 6.14 -24.13 -5.71
CA ALA A 87 6.50 -22.74 -5.87
C ALA A 87 6.34 -21.97 -4.56
N GLY A 88 5.24 -22.15 -3.83
CA GLY A 88 5.01 -21.53 -2.52
C GLY A 88 6.07 -21.91 -1.48
N LEU A 89 6.47 -23.18 -1.42
CA LEU A 89 7.56 -23.64 -0.54
C LEU A 89 8.90 -22.99 -0.92
N LEU A 90 9.24 -23.01 -2.21
CA LEU A 90 10.46 -22.38 -2.74
C LEU A 90 10.49 -20.89 -2.39
N PHE A 91 9.38 -20.18 -2.65
CA PHE A 91 9.24 -18.77 -2.28
C PHE A 91 9.39 -18.58 -0.78
N HIS A 92 8.80 -19.41 0.08
CA HIS A 92 8.96 -19.26 1.54
C HIS A 92 10.44 -19.33 1.97
N PHE A 93 11.19 -20.31 1.46
CA PHE A 93 12.62 -20.45 1.77
C PHE A 93 13.47 -19.32 1.15
N PHE A 94 13.18 -18.92 -0.09
CA PHE A 94 13.95 -17.89 -0.79
C PHE A 94 13.63 -16.48 -0.30
N LEU A 95 12.35 -16.13 -0.13
CA LEU A 95 11.91 -14.82 0.38
C LEU A 95 12.36 -14.57 1.81
N TYR A 96 12.42 -15.60 2.66
CA TYR A 96 12.96 -15.39 4.01
C TYR A 96 14.40 -14.84 3.97
N LYS A 97 15.22 -15.31 3.03
CA LYS A 97 16.58 -14.78 2.82
C LYS A 97 16.61 -13.47 2.01
N TRP A 98 15.78 -13.36 0.97
CA TRP A 98 15.84 -12.27 0.00
C TRP A 98 15.07 -11.01 0.42
N ILE A 99 13.94 -11.13 1.12
CA ILE A 99 13.15 -9.97 1.58
C ILE A 99 13.68 -9.42 2.90
N LYS A 100 14.09 -10.30 3.83
CA LYS A 100 14.47 -9.86 5.18
C LYS A 100 15.70 -8.94 5.19
N LYS A 101 16.68 -9.20 4.33
CA LYS A 101 17.90 -8.37 4.20
C LYS A 101 17.64 -6.95 3.69
N PRO A 102 17.04 -6.71 2.51
CA PRO A 102 16.83 -5.37 1.97
C PRO A 102 15.75 -4.58 2.72
N VAL A 103 14.72 -5.25 3.26
CA VAL A 103 13.69 -4.57 4.06
C VAL A 103 14.28 -4.05 5.37
N SER A 104 15.06 -4.85 6.09
CA SER A 104 15.70 -4.40 7.33
C SER A 104 16.70 -3.27 7.06
N ASN A 105 17.47 -3.35 5.97
CA ASN A 105 18.42 -2.30 5.62
C ASN A 105 17.73 -0.99 5.20
N SER A 106 16.58 -1.07 4.52
CA SER A 106 15.78 0.10 4.13
C SER A 106 15.13 0.79 5.33
N ILE A 107 14.63 0.03 6.31
CA ILE A 107 14.06 0.58 7.54
C ILE A 107 15.14 1.28 8.37
N ILE A 108 16.32 0.65 8.53
CA ILE A 108 17.45 1.25 9.25
C ILE A 108 17.88 2.58 8.59
N LYS A 109 17.90 2.63 7.26
CA LYS A 109 18.28 3.85 6.53
C LYS A 109 17.28 4.99 6.66
N GLN A 110 15.99 4.69 6.83
CA GLN A 110 14.93 5.68 7.06
C GLN A 110 14.90 6.21 8.50
N VAL A 111 15.35 5.41 9.48
CA VAL A 111 15.39 5.81 10.90
C VAL A 111 16.68 6.57 11.24
N LEU A 112 17.78 6.31 10.52
CA LEU A 112 19.08 6.94 10.77
C LEU A 112 19.30 8.25 9.98
N GLN A 113 18.35 8.66 9.13
CA GLN A 113 18.30 9.97 8.45
C GLN A 113 17.27 10.87 9.12
#